data_AF-A0A1J3IX99-F1
#
_entry.id   AF-A0A1J3IX99-F1
#
_cell.length_a   1.000
_cell.length_b   1.000
_cell.length_c   1.000
_cell.angle_alpha   90.00
_cell.angle_beta   90.00
_cell.angle_gamma   90.00
#
_symmetry.space_group_name_H-M   'P 1'
#
loop_
_entity.id
_entity.type
_entity.pdbx_description
1 polymer ?
#
loop_
_entity_poly.entity_id
_entity_poly.type
_entity_poly.pdbx_seq_one_letter_code
_entity_poly.pdbx_strand_id
1 'polypeptide(L)'
;LEIEQLLCKQPWGIRRIGIWGMPGIGKTTLAKAVFNQISGGYEASCLIKHFDKAFHEQGLQRLLEEHFGKILKELPRVCSSTTRPSLPGDRLSKKRTLVVLDDVYNPLVAEFFLGGFHWFGPGSLIIITSRD
;
A
#
# COMPACT_ATOMS: atom_id res chain seq x y z
N LEU A 1 7.86 1.14 19.21
CA LEU A 1 8.75 1.48 18.06
C LEU A 1 8.60 2.97 17.74
N GLU A 2 9.63 3.69 17.28
CA GLU A 2 9.51 5.11 16.84
C GLU A 2 8.38 5.32 15.81
N ILE A 3 8.14 4.33 14.94
CA ILE A 3 7.04 4.36 13.98
C ILE A 3 5.67 4.43 14.65
N GLU A 4 5.44 3.70 15.75
CA GLU A 4 4.15 3.75 16.46
C GLU A 4 3.90 5.14 17.04
N GLN A 5 4.95 5.79 17.56
CA GLN A 5 4.84 7.17 18.05
C GLN A 5 4.53 8.16 16.92
N LEU A 6 5.14 7.97 15.74
CA LEU A 6 4.81 8.77 14.55
C LEU A 6 3.35 8.59 14.14
N LEU A 7 2.82 7.36 14.21
CA LEU A 7 1.41 7.08 13.92
C LEU A 7 0.47 7.75 14.92
N CYS A 8 0.80 7.79 16.22
CA CYS A 8 0.00 8.44 17.25
C CYS A 8 -0.11 9.98 17.07
N LYS A 9 0.88 10.61 16.42
CA LYS A 9 0.87 12.05 16.13
C LYS A 9 0.04 12.40 14.89
N GLN A 10 -0.33 11.42 14.09
CA GLN A 10 -1.10 11.62 12.87
C GLN A 10 -2.61 11.52 13.18
N PRO A 11 -3.46 12.36 12.55
CA PRO A 11 -4.90 12.26 12.72
C PRO A 11 -5.43 10.89 12.26
N TRP A 12 -6.58 10.50 12.83
CA TRP A 12 -7.24 9.26 12.42
C TRP A 12 -7.72 9.37 10.96
N GLY A 13 -7.34 8.40 10.13
CA GLY A 13 -7.56 8.45 8.69
C GLY A 13 -6.58 7.53 7.96
N ILE A 14 -6.21 7.91 6.74
CA ILE A 14 -5.19 7.22 5.93
C ILE A 14 -3.82 7.82 6.30
N ARG A 15 -3.00 7.06 7.02
CA ARG A 15 -1.67 7.52 7.46
C ARG A 15 -0.61 7.15 6.44
N ARG A 16 0.38 8.02 6.27
CA ARG A 16 1.46 7.88 5.29
C ARG A 16 2.80 8.16 5.99
N ILE A 17 3.78 7.28 5.78
CA ILE A 17 5.12 7.42 6.33
C ILE A 17 6.13 7.26 5.19
N GLY A 18 6.97 8.27 4.99
CA GLY A 18 8.16 8.18 4.15
C GLY A 18 9.39 7.86 5.00
N ILE A 19 10.21 6.91 4.56
CA ILE A 19 11.52 6.59 5.13
C ILE A 19 12.55 6.82 4.04
N TRP A 20 13.31 7.92 4.12
CA TRP A 20 14.33 8.27 3.13
C TRP A 20 15.74 8.29 3.74
N GLY A 21 16.75 8.36 2.88
CA GLY A 21 18.14 8.53 3.28
C GLY A 21 19.11 7.65 2.50
N MET A 22 20.39 7.75 2.85
CA MET A 22 21.49 7.12 2.11
C MET A 22 21.34 5.59 1.95
N PRO A 23 21.90 4.99 0.88
CA PRO A 23 22.01 3.55 0.75
C PRO A 23 22.67 2.90 1.97
N GLY A 24 22.22 1.70 2.37
CA GLY A 24 22.82 0.93 3.46
C GLY A 24 22.36 1.31 4.89
N ILE A 25 21.64 2.42 5.09
CA ILE A 25 21.21 2.86 6.43
C ILE A 25 20.09 1.99 7.07
N GLY A 26 19.57 1.00 6.33
CA GLY A 26 18.61 0.03 6.86
C GLY A 26 17.12 0.34 6.65
N LYS A 27 16.76 1.29 5.76
CA LYS A 27 15.34 1.68 5.47
C LYS A 27 14.45 0.49 5.13
N THR A 28 14.85 -0.33 4.16
CA THR A 28 14.15 -1.56 3.73
C THR A 28 14.02 -2.54 4.88
N THR A 29 15.07 -2.71 5.68
CA THR A 29 15.08 -3.59 6.86
C THR A 29 14.06 -3.13 7.89
N LEU A 30 14.03 -1.82 8.18
CA LEU A 30 13.07 -1.23 9.11
C LEU A 30 11.64 -1.39 8.62
N ALA A 31 11.36 -1.02 7.36
CA ALA A 31 10.02 -1.13 6.77
C ALA A 31 9.51 -2.58 6.79
N LYS A 32 10.38 -3.55 6.46
CA LYS A 32 10.06 -4.98 6.51
C LYS A 32 9.82 -5.48 7.95
N ALA A 33 10.66 -5.05 8.91
CA ALA A 33 10.48 -5.43 10.32
C ALA A 33 9.13 -4.94 10.85
N VAL A 34 8.76 -3.70 10.54
CA VAL A 34 7.49 -3.10 10.92
C VAL A 34 6.33 -3.84 10.26
N PHE A 35 6.42 -4.12 8.96
CA PHE A 35 5.40 -4.89 8.24
C PHE A 35 5.15 -6.26 8.89
N ASN A 36 6.22 -7.00 9.17
CA ASN A 36 6.13 -8.32 9.80
C ASN A 36 5.50 -8.23 11.20
N GLN A 37 5.78 -7.16 11.95
CA GLN A 37 5.27 -6.98 13.30
C GLN A 37 3.77 -6.63 13.33
N ILE A 38 3.29 -5.77 12.43
CA ILE A 38 1.95 -5.17 12.56
C ILE A 38 0.94 -5.66 11.52
N SER A 39 1.35 -6.37 10.47
CA SER A 39 0.47 -6.79 9.36
C SER A 39 -0.76 -7.57 9.82
N GLY A 40 -0.64 -8.42 10.86
CA GLY A 40 -1.76 -9.17 11.42
C GLY A 40 -2.89 -8.31 12.03
N GLY A 41 -2.64 -7.03 12.29
CA GLY A 41 -3.65 -6.08 12.77
C GLY A 41 -4.44 -5.36 11.65
N TYR A 42 -4.19 -5.71 10.39
CA TYR A 42 -4.82 -5.13 9.20
C TYR A 42 -5.64 -6.19 8.48
N GLU A 43 -6.72 -5.76 7.82
CA GLU A 43 -7.58 -6.67 7.05
C GLU A 43 -6.98 -7.02 5.68
N ALA A 44 -6.04 -6.20 5.22
CA ALA A 44 -5.29 -6.37 4.00
C ALA A 44 -3.86 -5.85 4.22
N SER A 45 -2.86 -6.56 3.70
CA SER A 45 -1.49 -6.09 3.78
C SER A 45 -0.67 -6.52 2.56
N CYS A 46 0.16 -5.63 2.03
CA CYS A 46 1.11 -5.97 0.98
C CYS A 46 2.46 -5.26 1.15
N LEU A 47 3.52 -5.94 0.77
CA LEU A 47 4.88 -5.41 0.71
C LEU A 47 5.43 -5.67 -0.69
N ILE A 48 5.70 -4.60 -1.42
CA ILE A 48 6.23 -4.64 -2.79
C ILE A 48 7.69 -4.21 -2.73
N LYS A 49 8.60 -5.15 -3.00
CA LYS A 49 10.05 -4.88 -3.05
C LYS A 49 10.45 -4.33 -4.41
N HIS A 50 11.42 -3.43 -4.42
CA HIS A 50 11.92 -2.80 -5.66
C HIS A 50 10.77 -2.29 -6.52
N PHE A 51 9.91 -1.46 -5.93
CA PHE A 51 8.60 -1.10 -6.47
C PHE A 51 8.66 -0.63 -7.92
N ASP A 52 9.54 0.32 -8.27
CA ASP A 52 9.63 0.82 -9.64
C ASP A 52 10.02 -0.28 -10.63
N LYS A 53 10.95 -1.17 -10.25
CA LYS A 53 11.33 -2.32 -11.09
C LYS A 53 10.13 -3.25 -11.30
N ALA A 54 9.43 -3.61 -10.23
CA ALA A 54 8.25 -4.47 -10.31
C ALA A 54 7.14 -3.83 -11.16
N PHE A 55 6.92 -2.52 -11.01
CA PHE A 55 5.93 -1.78 -11.78
C PHE A 55 6.29 -1.72 -13.27
N HIS A 56 7.56 -1.46 -13.60
CA HIS A 56 8.03 -1.44 -14.99
C HIS A 56 7.96 -2.81 -15.68
N GLU A 57 8.31 -3.88 -14.97
CA GLU A 57 8.33 -5.23 -15.53
C GLU A 57 6.93 -5.85 -15.67
N GLN A 58 6.04 -5.58 -14.71
CA GLN A 58 4.73 -6.23 -14.65
C GLN A 58 3.57 -5.35 -15.15
N GLY A 59 3.70 -4.04 -15.04
CA GLY A 59 2.62 -3.08 -15.22
C GLY A 59 1.61 -3.06 -14.07
N LEU A 60 0.79 -2.00 -14.04
CA LEU A 60 -0.19 -1.74 -12.97
C LEU A 60 -1.13 -2.93 -12.73
N GLN A 61 -1.77 -3.45 -13.78
CA GLN A 61 -2.84 -4.44 -13.64
C GLN A 61 -2.35 -5.74 -13.00
N ARG A 62 -1.20 -6.25 -13.47
CA ARG A 62 -0.63 -7.49 -12.97
C ARG A 62 -0.13 -7.33 -11.53
N LEU A 63 0.52 -6.20 -11.23
CA LEU A 63 1.03 -5.91 -9.89
C LEU A 63 -0.13 -5.77 -8.87
N LEU A 64 -1.24 -5.13 -9.27
CA LEU A 64 -2.46 -5.06 -8.47
C LEU A 64 -3.11 -6.44 -8.28
N GLU A 65 -3.17 -7.27 -9.32
CA GLU A 65 -3.73 -8.61 -9.20
C GLU A 65 -2.88 -9.51 -8.29
N GLU A 66 -1.56 -9.39 -8.37
CA GLU A 66 -0.64 -10.14 -7.50
C GLU A 66 -0.84 -9.78 -6.01
N HIS A 67 -0.95 -8.49 -5.69
CA HIS A 67 -0.91 -8.01 -4.30
C HIS A 67 -2.29 -7.77 -3.69
N PHE A 68 -3.28 -7.43 -4.50
CA PHE A 68 -4.64 -7.15 -4.06
C PHE A 68 -5.68 -8.09 -4.67
N GLY A 69 -5.31 -9.00 -5.58
CA GLY A 69 -6.27 -9.81 -6.34
C GLY A 69 -7.26 -10.61 -5.49
N LYS A 70 -6.85 -11.13 -4.33
CA LYS A 70 -7.77 -11.81 -3.40
C LYS A 70 -8.83 -10.85 -2.84
N ILE A 71 -8.39 -9.71 -2.32
CA ILE A 71 -9.26 -8.64 -1.82
C ILE A 71 -10.19 -8.13 -2.93
N LEU A 72 -9.67 -8.03 -4.15
CA LEU A 72 -10.42 -7.63 -5.35
C LEU A 72 -11.43 -8.68 -5.81
N LYS A 73 -11.36 -9.92 -5.32
CA LYS A 73 -12.25 -11.05 -5.67
C LYS A 73 -13.26 -11.40 -4.56
N GLU A 74 -13.05 -10.97 -3.31
CA GLU A 74 -13.77 -11.45 -2.11
C GLU A 74 -15.25 -11.05 -1.92
N LEU A 75 -15.80 -10.01 -2.58
CA LEU A 75 -17.24 -9.69 -2.49
C LEU A 75 -18.05 -10.27 -3.67
N PRO A 76 -19.28 -10.77 -3.45
CA PRO A 76 -20.17 -11.19 -4.53
C PRO A 76 -20.35 -10.03 -5.51
N ARG A 77 -20.32 -10.35 -6.81
CA ARG A 77 -20.80 -9.41 -7.84
C ARG A 77 -22.25 -9.11 -7.50
N VAL A 78 -22.53 -7.94 -6.92
CA VAL A 78 -23.91 -7.50 -6.77
C VAL A 78 -24.46 -7.37 -8.17
N CYS A 79 -25.37 -8.28 -8.52
CA CYS A 79 -26.14 -8.24 -9.75
C CYS A 79 -26.98 -6.96 -9.76
N SER A 80 -26.45 -5.90 -10.35
CA SER A 80 -27.25 -4.82 -10.91
C SER A 80 -26.70 -4.51 -12.29
N SER A 81 -27.60 -4.46 -13.27
CA SER A 81 -27.42 -4.44 -14.73
C SER A 81 -26.67 -3.23 -15.32
N THR A 82 -25.69 -2.69 -14.62
CA THR A 82 -24.86 -1.55 -15.03
C THR A 82 -23.40 -1.85 -14.70
N THR A 83 -22.81 -2.77 -15.47
CA THR A 83 -21.52 -3.39 -15.19
C THR A 83 -20.33 -2.43 -15.43
N ARG A 84 -20.08 -1.51 -14.50
CA ARG A 84 -18.71 -1.00 -14.32
C ARG A 84 -17.92 -2.05 -13.53
N PRO A 85 -16.74 -2.49 -13.99
CA PRO A 85 -15.85 -3.28 -13.15
C PRO A 85 -15.62 -2.51 -11.84
N SER A 86 -15.85 -3.15 -10.68
CA SER A 86 -15.57 -2.51 -9.39
C SER A 86 -14.09 -2.13 -9.36
N LEU A 87 -13.79 -0.84 -9.26
CA LEU A 87 -12.40 -0.37 -9.24
C LEU A 87 -11.72 -0.87 -7.95
N PRO A 88 -10.40 -1.03 -7.94
CA PRO A 88 -9.68 -1.43 -6.73
C PRO A 88 -10.03 -0.58 -5.51
N GLY A 89 -10.25 0.72 -5.72
CA GLY A 89 -10.66 1.66 -4.68
C GLY A 89 -12.02 1.37 -4.04
N ASP A 90 -12.99 0.82 -4.77
CA ASP A 90 -14.33 0.54 -4.21
C ASP A 90 -14.27 -0.54 -3.11
N ARG A 91 -13.27 -1.42 -3.20
CA ARG A 91 -13.07 -2.54 -2.29
C ARG A 91 -12.09 -2.20 -1.18
N LEU A 92 -10.94 -1.60 -1.53
CA LEU A 92 -9.91 -1.21 -0.57
C LEU A 92 -10.37 -0.08 0.36
N SER A 93 -11.33 0.76 -0.06
CA SER A 93 -11.83 1.88 0.76
C SER A 93 -12.63 1.42 1.98
N LYS A 94 -13.04 0.15 2.00
CA LYS A 94 -13.77 -0.47 3.12
C LYS A 94 -12.86 -1.28 4.04
N LYS A 95 -11.56 -1.30 3.77
CA LYS A 95 -10.58 -2.16 4.44
C LYS A 95 -9.49 -1.34 5.08
N ARG A 96 -9.15 -1.68 6.33
CA ARG A 96 -7.93 -1.20 6.96
C ARG A 96 -6.74 -1.91 6.34
N THR A 97 -5.99 -1.21 5.49
CA THR A 97 -4.93 -1.78 4.65
C THR A 97 -3.54 -1.28 5.05
N LEU A 98 -2.57 -2.19 5.13
CA LEU A 98 -1.15 -1.88 5.29
C LEU A 98 -0.40 -2.06 3.96
N VAL A 99 0.19 -1.00 3.43
CA VAL A 99 0.98 -1.07 2.19
C VAL A 99 2.40 -0.64 2.47
N VAL A 100 3.37 -1.42 2.00
CA VAL A 100 4.79 -1.05 1.97
C VAL A 100 5.27 -1.05 0.52
N LEU A 101 5.72 0.11 0.03
CA LEU A 101 6.41 0.24 -1.24
C LEU A 101 7.91 0.48 -0.95
N ASP A 102 8.74 -0.49 -1.31
CA ASP A 102 10.17 -0.46 -1.04
C ASP A 102 10.98 -0.03 -2.28
N ASP A 103 12.05 0.74 -2.03
CA ASP A 103 12.93 1.35 -3.05
C ASP A 103 12.16 2.13 -4.13
N VAL A 104 11.27 3.05 -3.72
CA VAL A 104 10.57 3.97 -4.61
C VAL A 104 11.52 5.07 -5.08
N TYR A 105 11.66 5.20 -6.39
CA TYR A 105 12.39 6.25 -7.08
C TYR A 105 11.44 7.27 -7.74
N ASN A 106 10.33 6.82 -8.34
CA ASN A 106 9.35 7.72 -8.94
C ASN A 106 8.09 7.86 -8.08
N PRO A 107 7.92 8.98 -7.34
CA PRO A 107 6.77 9.18 -6.47
C PRO A 107 5.44 9.25 -7.25
N LEU A 108 5.46 9.70 -8.51
CA LEU A 108 4.25 9.77 -9.35
C LEU A 108 3.75 8.38 -9.73
N VAL A 109 4.66 7.44 -10.00
CA VAL A 109 4.30 6.04 -10.27
C VAL A 109 3.72 5.38 -9.02
N ALA A 110 4.31 5.67 -7.85
CA ALA A 110 3.77 5.20 -6.57
C ALA A 110 2.38 5.77 -6.28
N GLU A 111 2.18 7.08 -6.44
CA GLU A 111 0.87 7.73 -6.25
C GLU A 111 -0.18 7.17 -7.21
N PHE A 112 0.18 6.96 -8.48
CA PHE A 112 -0.68 6.35 -9.47
C PHE A 112 -1.07 4.92 -9.10
N PHE A 113 -0.11 4.10 -8.68
CA PHE A 113 -0.36 2.72 -8.20
C PHE A 113 -1.29 2.69 -6.97
N LEU A 114 -1.14 3.67 -6.08
CA LEU A 114 -1.95 3.82 -4.87
C LEU A 114 -3.31 4.50 -5.11
N GLY A 115 -3.66 4.81 -6.38
CA GLY A 115 -4.93 5.44 -6.74
C GLY A 115 -5.11 6.82 -6.11
N GLY A 116 -4.04 7.61 -6.01
CA GLY A 116 -4.04 8.90 -5.32
C GLY A 116 -4.38 8.80 -3.83
N PHE A 117 -4.14 7.62 -3.22
CA PHE A 117 -4.47 7.29 -1.83
C PHE A 117 -5.97 7.17 -1.51
N HIS A 118 -6.87 7.60 -2.39
CA HIS A 118 -8.33 7.53 -2.17
C HIS A 118 -8.88 6.11 -2.16
N TRP A 119 -8.09 5.13 -2.59
CA TRP A 119 -8.48 3.74 -2.59
C TRP A 119 -8.53 3.12 -1.20
N PHE A 120 -7.95 3.72 -0.15
CA PHE A 120 -7.79 3.05 1.14
C PHE A 120 -8.79 3.54 2.20
N GLY A 121 -9.24 2.63 3.05
CA GLY A 121 -10.15 2.96 4.15
C GLY A 121 -9.47 3.64 5.34
N PRO A 122 -10.23 4.28 6.24
CA PRO A 122 -9.71 4.83 7.49
C PRO A 122 -8.93 3.80 8.31
N GLY A 123 -7.85 4.24 8.97
CA GLY A 123 -6.95 3.39 9.75
C GLY A 123 -5.88 2.67 8.91
N SER A 124 -5.93 2.80 7.58
CA SER A 124 -4.89 2.30 6.68
C SER A 124 -3.56 3.01 6.90
N LEU A 125 -2.47 2.30 6.62
CA LEU A 125 -1.11 2.81 6.73
C LEU A 125 -0.33 2.48 5.45
N ILE A 126 0.30 3.50 4.89
CA ILE A 126 1.15 3.39 3.71
C ILE A 126 2.56 3.80 4.13
N ILE A 127 3.52 2.91 3.92
CA ILE A 127 4.94 3.13 4.19
C ILE A 127 5.67 3.11 2.86
N ILE A 128 6.45 4.13 2.58
CA ILE A 128 7.26 4.25 1.38
C ILE A 128 8.71 4.39 1.82
N THR A 129 9.60 3.60 1.23
CA THR A 129 11.04 3.84 1.37
C THR A 129 11.60 4.43 0.08
N SER A 130 12.42 5.48 0.19
CA SER A 130 13.10 6.14 -0.93
C SER A 130 14.57 6.38 -0.59
N ARG A 131 15.41 6.62 -1.59
CA ARG A 131 16.81 7.07 -1.37
C ARG A 131 16.90 8.59 -1.25
N ASP A 132 15.97 9.28 -1.92
CA ASP A 132 15.87 10.74 -2.03
C ASP A 132 14.75 11.28 -1.13
#